data_AF-A0A2S6TEN4-F1
#
_entry.id   AF-A0A2S6TEN4-F1
#
_cell.length_a   1.000
_cell.length_b   1.000
_cell.length_c   1.000
_cell.angle_alpha   90.00
_cell.angle_beta   90.00
_cell.angle_gamma   90.00
#
_symmetry.space_group_name_H-M   'P 1'
#
loop_
_entity.id
_entity.type
_entity.pdbx_description
1 polymer ?
#
loop_
_entity_poly.entity_id
_entity_poly.type
_entity_poly.pdbx_seq_one_letter_code
_entity_poly.pdbx_strand_id
1 'polypeptide(L)' 'MLLVLEISLATPPFGLLLFVVKGAAPDNTTMQEIIFSVLPFILLAMLLVALLIVVPEITLILPDLISR' A
#
# COMPACT_ATOMS: atom_id res chain seq x y z
N MET A 1 -2.67 -9.75 5.53
CA MET A 1 -1.75 -9.01 6.44
C MET A 1 -0.74 -8.15 5.71
N LEU A 2 -0.02 -8.65 4.69
CA LEU A 2 0.99 -7.88 3.94
C LEU A 2 0.53 -6.51 3.43
N LEU A 3 -0.68 -6.43 2.89
CA LEU A 3 -1.26 -5.19 2.34
C LEU A 3 -1.40 -4.07 3.39
N VAL A 4 -1.76 -4.42 4.62
CA VAL A 4 -1.89 -3.44 5.73
C VAL A 4 -0.51 -2.96 6.20
N LEU A 5 0.50 -3.83 6.16
CA LEU A 5 1.89 -3.47 6.47
C LEU A 5 2.46 -2.51 5.43
N GLU A 6 2.26 -2.80 4.14
CA GLU A 6 2.61 -1.92 3.01
C GLU A 6 2.05 -0.51 3.18
N ILE A 7 0.75 -0.40 3.47
CA ILE A 7 0.08 0.89 3.69
C ILE A 7 0.68 1.61 4.91
N SER A 8 0.94 0.89 6.00
CA SER A 8 1.54 1.49 7.21
C SER A 8 2.95 2.05 6.97
N LEU A 9 3.76 1.38 6.13
CA LEU A 9 5.11 1.81 5.76
C LEU A 9 5.11 2.97 4.75
N ALA A 10 4.05 3.10 3.94
CA ALA A 10 3.88 4.15 2.94
C ALA A 10 3.22 5.43 3.50
N THR A 11 2.47 5.35 4.60
CA THR A 11 1.73 6.50 5.17
C THR A 11 2.62 7.33 6.12
N PRO A 12 2.40 8.66 6.28
CA PRO A 12 3.17 9.50 7.21
C PRO A 12 2.71 9.35 8.69
N PRO A 13 2.98 8.19 9.33
CA PRO A 13 3.50 8.21 10.71
C PRO A 13 4.76 7.35 10.91
N PHE A 14 5.00 6.35 10.05
CA PHE A 14 6.25 5.56 9.98
C PHE A 14 7.08 5.96 8.75
N GLY A 15 6.44 6.12 7.58
CA GLY A 15 7.01 6.74 6.38
C GLY A 15 8.30 6.12 5.84
N LEU A 16 8.66 4.90 6.25
CA LEU A 16 9.95 4.28 5.93
C LEU A 16 10.21 4.26 4.41
N LEU A 17 9.18 3.90 3.62
CA LEU A 17 9.28 3.88 2.16
C LEU A 17 9.43 5.28 1.57
N LEU A 18 8.76 6.28 2.15
CA LEU A 18 8.89 7.68 1.72
C LEU A 18 10.32 8.20 1.95
N PHE A 19 10.95 7.85 3.07
CA PHE A 19 12.33 8.24 3.38
C PHE A 19 13.36 7.50 2.50
N VAL A 20 13.11 6.23 2.17
CA VAL A 20 13.94 5.48 1.20
C VAL A 20 13.89 6.14 -0.18
N VAL A 21 12.68 6.50 -0.65
CA VAL A 21 12.51 7.23 -1.91
C VAL A 21 13.19 8.60 -1.84
N LYS A 22 13.07 9.33 -0.72
CA LYS A 22 13.75 10.62 -0.55
C LYS A 22 15.28 10.48 -0.56
N GLY A 23 15.83 9.38 -0.05
CA GLY A 23 17.27 9.10 -0.08
C GLY A 23 17.81 8.69 -1.46
N ALA A 24 16.95 8.15 -2.33
CA ALA A 24 17.29 7.81 -3.71
C ALA A 24 16.94 8.93 -4.72
N ALA A 25 16.09 9.87 -4.34
CA ALA A 25 15.62 10.95 -5.20
C ALA A 25 16.63 12.12 -5.29
N PRO A 26 16.64 12.87 -6.41
CA PRO A 26 17.46 14.07 -6.55
C PRO A 26 17.20 15.09 -5.43
N ASP A 27 18.22 15.87 -5.06
CA ASP A 27 18.17 16.83 -3.94
C ASP A 27 17.01 17.83 -4.02
N ASN A 28 16.57 18.16 -5.24
CA ASN A 28 15.48 19.10 -5.49
C ASN A 28 14.07 18.54 -5.20
N THR A 29 13.94 17.25 -4.91
CA THR A 29 12.63 16.60 -4.68
C THR A 29 12.16 16.86 -3.26
N THR A 30 11.00 17.47 -3.05
CA THR A 30 10.50 17.77 -1.71
C THR A 30 9.76 16.58 -1.09
N MET A 31 9.72 16.51 0.24
CA MET A 31 8.98 15.43 0.92
C MET A 31 7.47 15.48 0.62
N GLN A 32 6.92 16.67 0.38
CA GLN A 32 5.53 16.84 -0.04
C GLN A 32 5.26 16.20 -1.40
N GLU A 33 6.12 16.40 -2.40
CA GLU A 33 5.97 15.76 -3.72
C GLU A 33 5.95 14.24 -3.62
N ILE A 34 6.78 13.66 -2.76
CA ILE A 34 6.83 12.22 -2.53
C ILE A 34 5.52 11.73 -1.88
N ILE A 35 5.01 12.45 -0.88
CA ILE A 35 3.73 12.13 -0.22
C ILE A 35 2.57 12.18 -1.21
N PHE A 36 2.49 13.24 -2.03
CA PHE A 36 1.45 13.36 -3.05
C PHE A 36 1.56 12.28 -4.14
N SER A 37 2.78 11.83 -4.44
CA SER A 37 3.01 10.74 -5.40
C SER A 37 2.55 9.37 -4.88
N VAL A 38 2.65 9.13 -3.57
CA VAL A 38 2.21 7.87 -2.93
C VAL A 38 0.69 7.84 -2.66
N LEU A 39 0.05 9.01 -2.52
CA LEU A 39 -1.38 9.13 -2.26
C LEU A 39 -2.29 8.29 -3.20
N PRO A 40 -2.13 8.32 -4.54
CA PRO A 40 -2.96 7.50 -5.43
C PRO A 40 -2.80 5.99 -5.20
N PHE A 41 -1.59 5.54 -4.84
CA PHE A 41 -1.33 4.15 -4.52
C PHE A 41 -2.07 3.70 -3.24
N ILE A 42 -2.01 4.51 -2.18
CA ILE A 42 -2.74 4.25 -0.94
C ILE A 42 -4.26 4.18 -1.20
N LEU A 43 -4.77 5.07 -2.04
CA LEU A 43 -6.19 5.13 -2.40
C LEU A 43 -6.64 3.84 -3.11
N LEU A 44 -5.84 3.35 -4.06
CA LEU A 44 -6.08 2.09 -4.75
C LEU A 44 -5.98 0.88 -3.80
N ALA A 45 -5.00 0.87 -2.90
CA ALA A 45 -4.84 -0.19 -1.91
C ALA A 45 -6.04 -0.26 -0.93
N MET A 46 -6.53 0.90 -0.48
CA MET A 46 -7.74 1.00 0.34
C MET A 46 -8.98 0.51 -0.40
N LEU A 47 -9.12 0.86 -1.69
CA LEU A 47 -10.23 0.41 -2.53
C LEU A 47 -10.18 -1.10 -2.74
N LEU A 48 -8.99 -1.66 -2.97
CA LEU A 48 -8.77 -3.11 -3.06
C LEU A 48 -9.18 -3.80 -1.76
N VAL A 49 -8.74 -3.30 -0.60
CA VAL A 49 -9.13 -3.86 0.71
C VAL A 49 -10.65 -3.81 0.89
N ALA A 50 -11.30 -2.69 0.56
CA ALA A 50 -12.75 -2.58 0.61
C ALA A 50 -13.44 -3.59 -0.32
N LEU A 51 -12.92 -3.78 -1.53
CA LEU A 51 -13.44 -4.76 -2.49
C LEU A 51 -13.33 -6.19 -1.96
N LEU A 52 -12.20 -6.53 -1.34
CA LEU A 52 -12.01 -7.86 -0.72
C LEU A 52 -12.94 -8.10 0.46
N ILE A 53 -13.29 -7.05 1.22
CA ILE A 53 -14.26 -7.14 2.32
C ILE A 53 -15.68 -7.34 1.78
N VAL A 54 -16.05 -6.65 0.70
CA VAL A 54 -17.39 -6.74 0.09
C VAL A 54 -17.57 -8.05 -0.70
N VAL A 55 -16.51 -8.52 -1.37
CA VAL A 55 -16.53 -9.73 -2.20
C VAL A 55 -15.48 -10.73 -1.68
N PRO A 56 -15.76 -11.42 -0.56
CA PRO A 56 -14.79 -12.31 0.09
C PRO A 56 -14.48 -13.56 -0.74
N GLU A 57 -15.35 -13.92 -1.68
CA GLU A 57 -15.16 -15.07 -2.57
C GLU A 57 -13.85 -14.98 -3.36
N ILE A 58 -13.39 -13.78 -3.72
CA ILE A 58 -12.12 -13.55 -4.44
C ILE A 58 -10.92 -14.05 -3.60
N THR A 59 -10.96 -13.85 -2.28
CA THR A 59 -9.91 -14.29 -1.35
C THR A 59 -9.99 -15.77 -0.98
N LEU A 60 -11.15 -16.40 -1.15
CA LEU A 60 -11.39 -17.79 -0.73
C LEU A 60 -11.00 -18.82 -1.79
N ILE A 61 -10.82 -18.42 -3.05
CA ILE A 61 -10.39 -19.30 -4.15
C ILE A 61 -9.10 -20.06 -3.79
N LEU A 62 -8.11 -19.37 -3.23
CA LEU A 62 -6.81 -19.97 -2.92
C LEU A 62 -6.85 -20.93 -1.70
N PRO A 63 -7.48 -20.55 -0.56
CA PRO A 63 -7.77 -21.49 0.52
C PRO A 63 -8.53 -22.75 0.06
N ASP A 64 -9.56 -22.57 -0.77
CA ASP A 64 -10.38 -23.68 -1.28
C ASP A 64 -9.58 -24.61 -2.20
N LEU A 65 -8.59 -24.07 -2.91
CA LEU A 65 -7.69 -24.86 -3.76
C LEU A 65 -6.66 -25.67 -2.96
N ILE A 66 -6.19 -25.13 -1.82
CA ILE A 66 -5.16 -25.76 -0.96
C ILE A 66 -5.80 -26.73 0.05
N SER A 67 -7.06 -26.51 0.43
CA SER A 67 -7.80 -27.37 1.38
C SER A 67 -8.36 -28.66 0.76
N ARG A 68 -8.13 -28.91 -0.53
CA ARG A 68 -8.46 -30.15 -1.25
C ARG A 68 -7.20 -30.96 -1.52
#